data_AF-A0A3C0IA09-F1
#
_entry.id   AF-A0A3C0IA09-F1
#
_cell.length_a   1.000
_cell.length_b   1.000
_cell.length_c   1.000
_cell.angle_alpha   90.00
_cell.angle_beta   90.00
_cell.angle_gamma   90.00
#
_symmetry.space_group_name_H-M   'P 1'
#
loop_
_entity.id
_entity.type
_entity.pdbx_description
1 polymer ?
#
loop_
_entity_poly.entity_id
_entity_poly.type
_entity_poly.pdbx_seq_one_letter_code
_entity_poly.pdbx_strand_id
1 'polypeptide(L)'
;MQEVLRDWWRILLYGLILWFFIFLISFVIVPIKKTNLAFFETLMTLWLTLCTEVVASFYFRKKNITLPLGFGAGFIWMVLCGTIGLVLFKLTTPKENLWVYFTDEGFTYLVIPIITTGLAWILSKNKANPSAKI
;
A
#
# COMPACT_ATOMS: atom_id res chain seq x y z
N MET A 1 -2.61 -3.39 19.46
CA MET A 1 -1.79 -4.57 19.09
C MET A 1 -2.60 -5.86 19.07
N GLN A 2 -3.42 -6.16 20.09
CA GLN A 2 -4.24 -7.38 20.10
C GLN A 2 -5.18 -7.53 18.89
N GLU A 3 -5.71 -6.42 18.34
CA GLU A 3 -6.54 -6.49 17.13
C GLU A 3 -5.77 -6.87 15.86
N VAL A 4 -4.51 -6.46 15.75
CA VAL A 4 -3.62 -6.84 14.63
C VAL A 4 -3.35 -8.34 14.69
N LEU A 5 -3.05 -8.86 15.89
CA LEU A 5 -2.79 -10.28 16.10
C LEU A 5 -4.02 -11.16 15.87
N ARG A 6 -5.22 -10.64 16.11
CA ARG A 6 -6.47 -11.38 15.87
C ARG A 6 -6.82 -11.47 14.38
N ASP A 7 -6.52 -10.41 13.61
CA ASP A 7 -6.89 -10.27 12.19
C ASP A 7 -5.71 -10.45 11.22
N TRP A 8 -4.60 -11.05 11.67
CA TRP A 8 -3.33 -11.13 10.94
C TRP A 8 -3.49 -11.72 9.52
N TRP A 9 -4.29 -12.77 9.36
CA TRP A 9 -4.50 -13.42 8.06
C TRP A 9 -5.22 -12.49 7.07
N ARG A 10 -6.17 -11.67 7.56
CA ARG A 10 -6.86 -10.67 6.72
C ARG A 10 -5.88 -9.58 6.32
N ILE A 11 -5.04 -9.13 7.25
CA ILE A 11 -4.02 -8.12 6.94
C ILE A 11 -3.12 -8.65 5.81
N LEU A 12 -2.61 -9.87 5.91
CA LEU A 12 -1.79 -10.46 4.85
C LEU A 12 -2.55 -10.59 3.52
N LEU A 13 -3.79 -11.07 3.56
CA LEU A 13 -4.62 -11.22 2.36
C LEU A 13 -4.84 -9.88 1.64
N TYR A 14 -5.22 -8.83 2.37
CA TYR A 14 -5.43 -7.50 1.78
C TYR A 14 -4.12 -6.87 1.30
N GLY A 15 -2.99 -7.11 1.99
CA GLY A 15 -1.67 -6.70 1.51
C GLY A 15 -1.29 -7.39 0.21
N LEU A 16 -1.57 -8.70 0.09
CA LEU A 16 -1.33 -9.47 -1.12
C LEU A 16 -2.23 -9.01 -2.27
N ILE A 17 -3.51 -8.71 -1.98
CA ILE A 17 -4.44 -8.14 -2.96
C ILE A 17 -3.93 -6.78 -3.45
N LEU A 18 -3.50 -5.90 -2.55
CA LEU A 18 -2.92 -4.60 -2.89
C LEU A 18 -1.72 -4.77 -3.84
N TRP A 19 -0.75 -5.59 -3.45
CA TRP A 19 0.42 -5.90 -4.27
C TRP A 19 0.01 -6.43 -5.65
N PHE A 20 -0.93 -7.38 -5.71
CA PHE A 20 -1.38 -7.99 -6.94
C PHE A 20 -2.00 -6.98 -7.92
N PHE A 21 -2.83 -6.04 -7.44
CA PHE A 21 -3.42 -5.01 -8.28
C PHE A 21 -2.41 -3.99 -8.82
N ILE A 22 -1.39 -3.63 -8.02
CA ILE A 22 -0.28 -2.78 -8.48
C ILE A 22 0.54 -3.53 -9.54
N PHE A 23 0.80 -4.81 -9.31
CA PHE A 23 1.52 -5.65 -10.26
C PHE A 23 0.77 -5.80 -11.59
N LEU A 24 -0.54 -6.01 -11.56
CA LEU A 24 -1.35 -6.13 -12.78
C LEU A 24 -1.32 -4.87 -13.66
N ILE A 25 -1.44 -3.68 -13.06
CA ILE A 25 -1.40 -2.46 -13.87
C ILE A 25 -0.04 -2.27 -14.54
N SER A 26 1.04 -2.72 -13.89
CA SER A 26 2.40 -2.51 -14.40
C SER A 26 2.55 -3.09 -15.80
N PHE A 27 2.00 -4.27 -16.09
CA PHE A 27 2.02 -4.87 -17.44
C PHE A 27 1.32 -4.02 -18.50
N VAL A 28 0.25 -3.33 -18.12
CA VAL A 28 -0.52 -2.49 -19.03
C VAL A 28 0.26 -1.22 -19.38
N ILE A 29 0.95 -0.64 -18.39
CA ILE A 29 1.62 0.66 -18.55
C ILE A 29 3.12 0.57 -18.84
N VAL A 30 3.74 -0.61 -18.79
CA VAL A 30 5.15 -0.85 -19.17
C VAL A 30 5.55 -0.24 -20.52
N PRO A 31 4.73 -0.27 -21.60
CA PRO A 31 5.10 0.36 -22.87
C PRO A 31 5.44 1.86 -22.72
N ILE A 32 4.79 2.54 -21.78
CA ILE A 32 4.98 3.98 -21.50
C ILE A 32 6.38 4.24 -20.94
N LYS A 33 6.97 3.29 -20.21
CA LYS A 33 8.30 3.41 -19.61
C LYS A 33 9.38 3.73 -20.67
N LYS A 34 9.21 3.26 -21.91
CA LYS A 34 10.15 3.50 -23.02
C LYS A 34 10.02 4.89 -23.64
N THR A 35 8.82 5.46 -23.62
CA THR A 35 8.53 6.75 -24.27
C THR A 35 8.65 7.91 -23.30
N ASN A 36 8.26 7.72 -22.04
CA ASN A 36 8.30 8.74 -21.01
C ASN A 36 8.35 8.10 -19.61
N LEU A 37 9.56 8.02 -19.03
CA LEU A 37 9.80 7.42 -17.72
C LEU A 37 9.08 8.17 -16.59
N ALA A 38 9.17 9.50 -16.56
CA ALA A 38 8.55 10.31 -15.51
C ALA A 38 7.02 10.17 -15.49
N PHE A 39 6.40 10.06 -16.66
CA PHE A 39 4.95 9.83 -16.76
C PHE A 39 4.57 8.42 -16.27
N PHE A 40 5.37 7.41 -16.60
CA PHE A 40 5.19 6.04 -16.09
C PHE A 40 5.26 6.00 -14.55
N GLU A 41 6.30 6.61 -13.96
CA GLU A 41 6.48 6.66 -12.51
C GLU A 41 5.31 7.36 -11.82
N THR A 42 4.89 8.50 -12.36
CA THR A 42 3.72 9.25 -11.85
C THR A 42 2.46 8.39 -11.86
N LEU A 43 2.18 7.68 -12.97
CA LEU A 43 1.02 6.79 -13.07
C LEU A 43 1.09 5.62 -12.09
N MET A 44 2.27 5.02 -11.90
CA MET A 44 2.47 3.96 -10.91
C MET A 44 2.18 4.44 -9.49
N THR A 45 2.67 5.62 -9.12
CA THR A 45 2.42 6.21 -7.79
C THR A 45 0.94 6.55 -7.59
N LEU A 46 0.28 7.12 -8.60
CA LEU A 46 -1.16 7.40 -8.55
C LEU A 46 -1.97 6.11 -8.39
N TRP A 47 -1.62 5.07 -9.13
CA TRP A 47 -2.28 3.78 -9.04
C TRP A 47 -2.07 3.11 -7.67
N LEU A 48 -0.84 3.12 -7.15
CA LEU A 48 -0.55 2.67 -5.78
C LEU A 48 -1.43 3.40 -4.76
N THR A 49 -1.52 4.72 -4.87
CA THR A 49 -2.32 5.57 -3.97
C THR A 49 -3.79 5.14 -4.00
N LEU A 50 -4.38 5.04 -5.19
CA LEU A 50 -5.76 4.64 -5.38
C LEU A 50 -6.04 3.22 -4.86
N CYS A 51 -5.20 2.25 -5.23
CA CYS A 51 -5.37 0.87 -4.76
C CYS A 51 -5.24 0.78 -3.24
N THR A 52 -4.30 1.51 -2.65
CA THR A 52 -4.12 1.55 -1.20
C THR A 52 -5.37 2.10 -0.51
N GLU A 53 -5.92 3.21 -0.98
CA GLU A 53 -7.14 3.80 -0.43
C GLU A 53 -8.32 2.83 -0.50
N VAL A 54 -8.54 2.21 -1.67
CA VAL A 54 -9.64 1.26 -1.91
C VAL A 54 -9.49 0.03 -1.01
N VAL A 55 -8.31 -0.59 -1.01
CA VAL A 55 -8.01 -1.78 -0.19
C VAL A 55 -8.14 -1.46 1.30
N ALA A 56 -7.61 -0.33 1.75
CA ALA A 56 -7.74 0.12 3.14
C ALA A 56 -9.20 0.32 3.53
N SER A 57 -10.00 0.96 2.67
CA SER A 57 -11.43 1.18 2.89
C SER A 57 -12.21 -0.13 3.04
N PHE A 58 -11.91 -1.13 2.21
CA PHE A 58 -12.51 -2.46 2.34
C PHE A 58 -12.04 -3.20 3.60
N TYR A 59 -10.74 -3.14 3.92
CA TYR A 59 -10.19 -3.78 5.10
C TYR A 59 -10.77 -3.22 6.40
N PHE A 60 -10.93 -1.90 6.49
CA PHE A 60 -11.48 -1.20 7.64
C PHE A 60 -13.01 -1.32 7.76
N ARG A 61 -13.70 -1.74 6.70
CA ARG A 61 -15.15 -1.88 6.70
C ARG A 61 -15.61 -2.81 7.84
N LYS A 62 -16.56 -2.34 8.64
CA LYS A 62 -17.16 -3.03 9.80
C LYS A 62 -16.17 -3.36 10.94
N LYS A 63 -14.96 -2.79 10.98
CA LYS A 63 -14.02 -2.93 12.11
C LYS A 63 -14.17 -1.81 13.12
N ASN A 64 -13.81 -2.06 14.38
CA ASN A 64 -13.49 -0.98 15.32
C ASN A 64 -12.10 -0.47 14.99
N ILE A 65 -12.04 0.75 14.46
CA ILE A 65 -10.81 1.28 13.88
C ILE A 65 -10.13 2.11 14.94
N THR A 66 -8.87 1.78 15.18
CA THR A 66 -7.98 2.53 16.06
C THR A 66 -6.76 2.97 15.25
N LEU A 67 -6.14 4.08 15.65
CA LEU A 67 -4.90 4.56 15.02
C LEU A 67 -3.80 3.48 14.95
N PRO A 68 -3.52 2.71 16.03
CA PRO A 68 -2.52 1.63 15.98
C PRO A 68 -2.87 0.51 14.99
N LEU A 69 -4.16 0.22 14.78
CA LEU A 69 -4.59 -0.77 13.79
C LEU A 69 -4.29 -0.29 12.36
N GLY A 70 -4.57 0.99 12.06
CA GLY A 70 -4.32 1.57 10.75
C GLY A 70 -2.84 1.66 10.41
N PHE A 71 -2.03 2.13 11.35
CA PHE A 71 -0.57 2.17 11.21
C PHE A 71 0.01 0.76 11.08
N GLY A 72 -0.38 -0.18 11.95
CA GLY A 72 0.13 -1.55 11.93
C GLY A 72 -0.22 -2.30 10.64
N ALA A 73 -1.46 -2.17 10.14
CA ALA A 73 -1.86 -2.79 8.88
C ALA A 73 -1.06 -2.20 7.69
N GLY A 74 -0.96 -0.87 7.61
CA GLY A 74 -0.20 -0.22 6.54
C GLY A 74 1.29 -0.55 6.56
N PHE A 75 1.89 -0.62 7.75
CA PHE A 75 3.29 -1.02 7.89
C PHE A 75 3.51 -2.46 7.41
N ILE A 76 2.63 -3.40 7.79
CA ILE A 76 2.70 -4.78 7.31
C ILE A 76 2.55 -4.84 5.78
N TRP A 77 1.63 -4.07 5.20
CA TRP A 77 1.43 -4.03 3.75
C TRP A 77 2.62 -3.41 3.02
N MET A 78 3.23 -2.36 3.57
CA MET A 78 4.47 -1.76 3.04
C MET A 78 5.59 -2.78 3.01
N VAL A 79 5.82 -3.49 4.12
CA VAL A 79 6.85 -4.54 4.18
C VAL A 79 6.53 -5.65 3.19
N LEU A 80 5.28 -6.13 3.14
CA LEU A 80 4.87 -7.20 2.23
C LEU A 80 5.06 -6.79 0.76
N CYS A 81 4.55 -5.64 0.34
CA CYS A 81 4.69 -5.15 -1.03
C CYS A 81 6.16 -4.89 -1.37
N GLY A 82 6.91 -4.25 -0.47
CA GLY A 82 8.32 -3.95 -0.65
C GLY A 82 9.20 -5.20 -0.69
N THR A 83 8.90 -6.25 0.08
CA THR A 83 9.66 -7.50 0.02
C THR A 83 9.38 -8.26 -1.28
N ILE A 84 8.11 -8.37 -1.70
CA ILE A 84 7.80 -9.04 -2.97
C ILE A 84 8.38 -8.25 -4.15
N GLY A 85 8.25 -6.91 -4.12
CA GLY A 85 8.86 -6.02 -5.11
C GLY A 85 10.37 -6.19 -5.19
N LEU A 86 11.06 -6.23 -4.05
CA LEU A 86 12.51 -6.45 -4.00
C LEU A 86 12.92 -7.82 -4.59
N VAL A 87 12.17 -8.88 -4.28
CA VAL A 87 12.43 -10.22 -4.85
C VAL A 87 12.31 -10.18 -6.37
N LEU A 88 11.23 -9.59 -6.90
CA LEU A 88 11.04 -9.47 -8.35
C LEU A 88 12.12 -8.60 -9.00
N PHE A 89 12.47 -7.46 -8.38
CA PHE A 89 13.54 -6.59 -8.85
C PHE A 89 14.84 -7.38 -8.98
N LYS A 90 15.25 -8.13 -7.95
CA LYS A 90 16.48 -8.93 -8.00
C LYS A 90 16.43 -10.07 -9.02
N LEU A 91 15.26 -10.63 -9.30
CA LEU A 91 15.09 -11.62 -10.37
C LEU A 91 15.27 -10.99 -11.75
N THR A 92 14.85 -9.74 -11.95
CA THR A 92 14.93 -9.03 -13.24
C THR A 92 16.25 -8.29 -13.46
N THR A 93 16.85 -7.75 -12.41
CA THR A 93 18.05 -6.90 -12.44
C THR A 93 19.09 -7.39 -11.41
N PRO A 94 19.58 -8.63 -11.52
CA PRO A 94 20.40 -9.26 -10.47
C PRO A 94 21.71 -8.53 -10.16
N LYS A 95 22.22 -7.74 -11.12
CA LYS A 95 23.48 -7.00 -11.00
C LYS A 95 23.33 -5.65 -10.29
N GLU A 96 22.11 -5.12 -10.19
CA GLU A 96 21.87 -3.82 -9.58
C GLU A 96 22.00 -3.90 -8.05
N ASN A 97 22.50 -2.83 -7.43
CA ASN A 97 22.61 -2.78 -5.97
C ASN A 97 21.24 -2.55 -5.30
N LEU A 98 21.17 -2.69 -3.97
CA LEU A 98 19.92 -2.48 -3.23
C LEU A 98 19.47 -1.01 -3.21
N TRP A 99 20.39 -0.07 -3.36
CA TRP A 99 20.09 1.35 -3.29
C TRP A 99 19.24 1.80 -4.49
N VAL A 100 19.55 1.32 -5.69
CA VAL A 100 18.77 1.56 -6.92
C VAL A 100 17.32 1.13 -6.73
N TYR A 101 17.08 -0.04 -6.10
CA TYR A 101 15.73 -0.47 -5.79
C TYR A 101 14.96 0.54 -4.93
N PHE A 102 15.59 1.05 -3.87
CA PHE A 102 14.92 1.99 -2.97
C PHE A 102 14.63 3.33 -3.62
N THR A 103 15.55 3.86 -4.42
CA THR A 103 15.37 5.14 -5.11
C THR A 103 14.34 5.09 -6.22
N ASP A 104 14.20 3.95 -6.90
CA ASP A 104 13.34 3.83 -8.07
C ASP A 104 11.92 3.41 -7.69
N GLU A 105 11.77 2.51 -6.71
CA GLU A 105 10.47 1.89 -6.39
C GLU A 105 10.23 1.76 -4.88
N GLY A 106 11.25 1.40 -4.10
CA GLY A 106 11.10 1.01 -2.70
C GLY A 106 10.54 2.10 -1.79
N PHE A 107 10.98 3.35 -1.95
CA PHE A 107 10.47 4.46 -1.13
C PHE A 107 9.03 4.83 -1.45
N THR A 108 8.55 4.52 -2.66
CA THR A 108 7.15 4.77 -3.06
C THR A 108 6.16 4.01 -2.18
N TYR A 109 6.56 2.87 -1.60
CA TYR A 109 5.71 2.11 -0.66
C TYR A 109 5.45 2.81 0.68
N LEU A 110 6.20 3.88 1.03
CA LEU A 110 5.93 4.69 2.22
C LEU A 110 4.55 5.37 2.17
N VAL A 111 3.99 5.54 0.97
CA VAL A 111 2.63 6.02 0.76
C VAL A 111 1.59 5.14 1.48
N ILE A 112 1.85 3.82 1.57
CA ILE A 112 0.92 2.86 2.17
C ILE A 112 0.59 3.19 3.63
N PRO A 113 1.54 3.23 4.57
CA PRO A 113 1.26 3.53 5.97
C PRO A 113 0.74 4.95 6.19
N ILE A 114 1.10 5.90 5.32
CA ILE A 114 0.57 7.27 5.38
C ILE A 114 -0.94 7.26 5.13
N ILE A 115 -1.38 6.62 4.05
CA ILE A 115 -2.81 6.54 3.69
C ILE A 115 -3.59 5.74 4.73
N THR A 116 -3.13 4.55 5.13
CA THR A 116 -3.87 3.70 6.06
C THR A 116 -4.02 4.36 7.44
N THR A 117 -2.99 5.11 7.88
CA THR A 117 -3.04 5.85 9.15
C THR A 117 -3.98 7.04 9.04
N GLY A 118 -3.92 7.80 7.94
CA GLY A 118 -4.83 8.92 7.68
C GLY A 118 -6.30 8.48 7.68
N LEU A 119 -6.62 7.39 6.98
CA LEU A 119 -7.97 6.81 6.99
C LEU A 119 -8.38 6.35 8.38
N ALA A 120 -7.49 5.68 9.12
CA ALA A 120 -7.79 5.23 10.46
C ALA A 120 -8.07 6.39 11.43
N TRP A 121 -7.35 7.51 11.30
CA TRP A 121 -7.58 8.72 12.08
C TRP A 121 -8.96 9.32 11.85
N ILE A 122 -9.37 9.46 10.59
CA ILE A 122 -10.67 10.00 10.21
C ILE A 122 -11.79 9.08 10.71
N LEU A 123 -11.66 7.77 10.48
CA LEU A 123 -12.69 6.80 10.85
C LEU A 123 -12.79 6.57 12.36
N SER A 124 -11.69 6.68 13.10
CA SER A 124 -11.74 6.59 14.57
C SER A 124 -12.44 7.80 15.20
N LYS A 125 -12.31 9.00 14.60
CA LYS A 125 -13.02 10.21 15.04
C LYS A 125 -14.53 10.14 14.78
N ASN A 126 -14.95 9.71 13.59
CA ASN A 126 -16.37 9.63 13.24
C ASN A 126 -17.16 8.66 14.13
N LYS A 127 -16.52 7.60 14.64
CA LYS A 127 -17.14 6.71 15.63
C LYS A 127 -17.29 7.33 17.01
N ALA A 128 -16.39 8.25 17.39
CA ALA A 128 -16.46 8.96 18.65
C ALA A 128 -17.47 10.12 18.63
N ASN A 129 -17.84 10.64 17.46
CA ASN A 129 -18.84 11.70 17.32
C ASN A 129 -19.82 11.45 16.15
N PRO A 130 -20.92 10.68 16.37
CA PRO A 130 -21.88 10.32 15.32
C PRO A 130 -22.68 11.51 14.74
N SER A 131 -22.64 12.67 15.39
CA SER A 131 -23.42 13.86 15.01
C SER A 131 -22.76 14.72 13.93
N ALA A 132 -21.47 14.50 13.65
CA ALA A 132 -20.74 15.15 12.57
C ALA A 132 -20.91 14.34 11.26
N LYS A 133 -22.09 14.39 10.65
CA LYS A 133 -22.26 13.99 9.25
C LYS A 133 -22.07 15.23 8.37
N ILE A 134 -21.09 15.16 7.47
CA ILE A 134 -20.97 16.03 6.29
C ILE A 134 -22.03 15.58 5.29
#